data_AF-A0A820F873-F1
#
_entry.id   AF-A0A820F873-F1
#
_cell.length_a   1.000
_cell.length_b   1.000
_cell.length_c   1.000
_cell.angle_alpha   90.00
_cell.angle_beta   90.00
_cell.angle_gamma   90.00
#
_symmetry.space_group_name_H-M   'P 1'
#
loop_
_entity.id
_entity.type
_entity.pdbx_description
1 polymer ?
#
loop_
_entity_poly.entity_id
_entity_poly.type
_entity_poly.pdbx_seq_one_letter_code
_entity_poly.pdbx_strand_id
1 'polypeptide(L)'
;YLLKDACMLYPPTTTPLSGVEFIKRLPSGDIERARRSIRVLFHIRALSFELRSITDNELPLTKPENLVKQNDVLDLNNSDLIACTVHLKEKKDRRFLVTDPMQFILIEPDVKRLGWGIVKFCDLMQDVEVANDKEDTRSLHITIHKPVSNAYVKSNPPILNAKFTFDDHIRCMTAKQNLSKGRLRARQIKLSKITSILDIPTTTTTTSTTTTTAPTNQFNYLTSATTTYSQHQLGKDFNLIIVRNSPVEQSL
;
A
#
# COMPACT_ATOMS: atom_id res chain seq x y z
N TYR A 1 34.86 2.31 -8.66
CA TYR A 1 33.41 2.12 -8.41
C TYR A 1 32.55 3.27 -8.92
N LEU A 2 32.99 4.53 -8.82
CA LEU A 2 32.27 5.72 -9.32
C LEU A 2 31.97 5.69 -10.83
N LEU A 3 32.92 5.26 -11.66
CA LEU A 3 32.80 5.17 -13.13
C LEU A 3 31.92 4.02 -13.64
N LYS A 4 31.32 3.23 -12.72
CA LYS A 4 30.45 2.09 -13.10
C LYS A 4 29.00 2.52 -13.34
N ASP A 5 28.65 3.75 -12.97
CA ASP A 5 27.32 4.31 -13.22
C ASP A 5 27.27 4.89 -14.64
N ALA A 6 26.58 4.20 -15.55
CA ALA A 6 26.40 4.63 -16.93
C ALA A 6 25.79 6.04 -17.02
N CYS A 7 25.05 6.47 -16.00
CA CYS A 7 24.45 7.81 -15.92
C CYS A 7 25.46 8.97 -15.75
N MET A 8 26.71 8.70 -15.35
CA MET A 8 27.75 9.74 -15.31
C MET A 8 28.50 9.91 -16.63
N LEU A 9 28.57 8.85 -17.45
CA LEU A 9 29.40 8.83 -18.67
C LEU A 9 28.59 9.07 -19.94
N TYR A 10 27.29 8.74 -19.93
CA TYR A 10 26.41 8.92 -21.08
C TYR A 10 25.46 10.09 -20.86
N PRO A 11 25.07 10.80 -21.94
CA PRO A 11 24.00 11.78 -21.86
C PRO A 11 22.74 11.14 -21.29
N PRO A 12 21.99 11.85 -20.44
CA PRO A 12 20.89 11.28 -19.69
C PRO A 12 19.82 10.77 -20.65
N THR A 13 19.53 9.47 -20.56
CA THR A 13 18.54 8.83 -21.43
C THR A 13 17.15 9.37 -21.12
N THR A 14 16.34 9.55 -22.15
CA THR A 14 14.95 9.99 -22.00
C THR A 14 13.99 8.81 -22.02
N THR A 15 14.38 7.65 -22.54
CA THR A 15 13.46 6.54 -22.79
C THR A 15 13.36 5.57 -21.59
N PRO A 16 12.12 5.15 -21.22
CA PRO A 16 11.91 4.20 -20.12
C PRO A 16 12.44 2.79 -20.44
N LEU A 17 12.68 2.49 -21.71
CA LEU A 17 13.16 1.19 -22.19
C LEU A 17 14.67 0.99 -21.99
N SER A 18 15.43 2.03 -21.63
CA SER A 18 16.87 1.92 -21.38
C SER A 18 17.24 1.12 -20.13
N GLY A 19 16.28 0.70 -19.32
CA GLY A 19 16.54 0.00 -18.05
C GLY A 19 17.19 0.87 -16.97
N VAL A 20 17.34 2.17 -17.23
CA VAL A 20 17.85 3.17 -16.28
C VAL A 20 16.71 3.60 -15.36
N GLU A 21 16.97 3.60 -14.05
CA GLU A 21 16.01 4.00 -13.03
C GLU A 21 15.52 5.44 -13.25
N PHE A 22 14.23 5.67 -12.97
CA PHE A 22 13.58 6.97 -13.10
C PHE A 22 14.33 8.12 -12.39
N ILE A 23 14.99 7.82 -11.26
CA ILE A 23 15.73 8.81 -10.46
C ILE A 23 16.99 9.31 -11.20
N LYS A 24 17.58 8.46 -12.04
CA LYS A 24 18.86 8.72 -12.71
C LYS A 24 18.73 9.20 -14.15
N ARG A 25 17.50 9.36 -14.65
CA ARG A 25 17.22 9.72 -16.04
C ARG A 25 16.30 10.93 -16.16
N LEU A 26 16.15 11.47 -17.37
CA LEU A 26 15.16 12.52 -17.60
C LEU A 26 13.75 11.91 -17.63
N PRO A 27 12.75 12.61 -17.05
CA PRO A 27 11.37 12.17 -17.11
C PRO A 27 10.87 12.20 -18.56
N SER A 28 10.25 11.12 -19.01
CA SER A 28 9.60 11.00 -20.30
C SER A 28 8.08 10.99 -20.15
N GLY A 29 7.43 11.96 -20.80
CA GLY A 29 5.98 12.13 -20.75
C GLY A 29 5.48 12.85 -19.50
N ASP A 30 4.18 13.18 -19.51
CA ASP A 30 3.57 14.03 -18.47
C ASP A 30 3.50 13.37 -17.10
N ILE A 31 3.24 12.06 -17.05
CA ILE A 31 3.14 11.31 -15.79
C ILE A 31 4.49 11.32 -15.04
N GLU A 32 5.57 11.11 -15.78
CA GLU A 32 6.93 11.13 -15.21
C GLU A 32 7.37 12.54 -14.82
N ARG A 33 7.03 13.56 -15.61
CA ARG A 33 7.26 14.96 -15.27
C ARG A 33 6.52 15.35 -13.99
N ALA A 34 5.25 14.97 -13.86
CA ALA A 34 4.45 15.20 -12.65
C ALA A 34 5.07 14.48 -11.45
N ARG A 35 5.45 13.20 -11.60
CA ARG A 35 6.10 12.41 -10.55
C ARG A 35 7.41 13.06 -10.07
N ARG A 36 8.25 13.57 -10.99
CA ARG A 36 9.49 14.27 -10.64
C ARG A 36 9.19 15.58 -9.91
N SER A 37 8.20 16.34 -10.37
CA SER A 37 7.78 17.60 -9.75
C SER A 37 7.29 17.40 -8.32
N ILE A 38 6.46 16.38 -8.08
CA ILE A 38 5.98 16.02 -6.74
C ILE A 38 7.16 15.67 -5.80
N ARG A 39 8.13 14.88 -6.29
CA ARG A 39 9.33 14.52 -5.49
C ARG A 39 10.16 15.75 -5.14
N VAL A 40 10.43 16.61 -6.13
CA VAL A 40 11.19 17.86 -5.93
C VAL A 40 10.48 18.75 -4.91
N LEU A 41 9.15 18.88 -4.99
CA LEU A 41 8.37 19.64 -4.02
C LEU A 41 8.56 19.11 -2.59
N PHE A 42 8.47 17.80 -2.38
CA PHE A 42 8.66 17.23 -1.05
C PHE A 42 10.09 17.44 -0.53
N HIS A 43 11.11 17.37 -1.38
CA HIS A 43 12.49 17.67 -0.98
C HIS A 43 12.68 19.15 -0.61
N ILE A 44 12.13 20.07 -1.42
CA ILE A 44 12.19 21.52 -1.13
C ILE A 44 11.43 21.84 0.16
N ARG A 45 10.26 21.23 0.37
CA ARG A 45 9.47 21.40 1.60
C ARG A 45 10.25 20.92 2.82
N ALA A 46 10.84 19.72 2.77
CA ALA A 46 11.66 19.18 3.84
C ALA A 46 12.84 20.11 4.18
N LEU A 47 13.58 20.57 3.17
CA LEU A 47 14.69 21.51 3.36
C LEU A 47 14.22 22.85 3.97
N SER A 48 13.10 23.40 3.48
CA SER A 48 12.52 24.63 4.03
C SER A 48 12.14 24.49 5.50
N PHE A 49 11.60 23.33 5.90
CA PHE A 49 11.21 23.05 7.26
C PHE A 49 12.43 22.87 8.18
N GLU A 50 13.47 22.18 7.69
CA GLU A 50 14.75 22.04 8.38
C GLU A 50 15.40 23.41 8.63
N LEU A 51 15.49 24.25 7.59
CA LEU A 51 16.07 25.60 7.70
C LEU A 51 15.28 26.52 8.65
N ARG A 52 13.96 26.32 8.75
CA ARG A 52 13.09 27.09 9.64
C ARG A 52 12.90 26.46 11.02
N SER A 53 13.48 25.28 11.26
CA SER A 53 13.26 24.47 12.47
C SER A 53 11.76 24.22 12.76
N ILE A 54 10.95 24.07 11.72
CA ILE A 54 9.52 23.75 11.82
C ILE A 54 9.37 22.22 11.67
N THR A 55 8.58 21.60 12.54
CA THR A 55 8.28 20.16 12.44
C THR A 55 7.21 19.88 11.37
N ASP A 56 7.46 18.93 10.47
CA ASP A 56 6.44 18.49 9.52
C ASP A 56 5.42 17.59 10.21
N ASN A 57 4.15 18.00 10.22
CA ASN A 57 3.05 17.24 10.79
C ASN A 57 2.28 16.42 9.73
N GLU A 58 2.45 16.74 8.45
CA GLU A 58 1.73 16.13 7.34
C GLU A 58 2.49 14.94 6.73
N LEU A 59 3.83 15.00 6.79
CA LEU A 59 4.73 13.92 6.42
C LEU A 59 5.41 13.36 7.69
N PRO A 60 5.61 12.03 7.79
CA PRO A 60 5.28 10.98 6.83
C PRO A 60 3.78 10.67 6.75
N LEU A 61 3.29 10.34 5.55
CA LEU A 61 1.87 10.04 5.27
C LEU A 61 1.28 8.96 6.18
N THR A 62 2.14 8.06 6.66
CA THR A 62 1.81 7.04 7.66
C THR A 62 2.61 7.34 8.91
N LYS A 63 1.93 7.82 9.95
CA LYS A 63 2.55 8.08 11.24
C LYS A 63 2.63 6.78 12.06
N PRO A 64 3.80 6.40 12.58
CA PRO A 64 3.97 5.13 13.30
C PRO A 64 3.26 5.10 14.65
N GLU A 65 2.92 6.27 15.21
CA GLU A 65 2.14 6.42 16.44
C GLU A 65 0.70 5.91 16.32
N ASN A 66 0.11 6.01 15.13
CA ASN A 66 -1.26 5.56 14.86
C ASN A 66 -1.32 4.09 14.42
N LEU A 67 -0.18 3.42 14.35
CA LEU A 67 -0.09 2.03 13.90
C LEU A 67 -0.11 1.08 15.09
N VAL A 68 -0.93 0.03 14.97
CA VAL A 68 -0.93 -1.09 15.90
C VAL A 68 0.43 -1.79 15.84
N LYS A 69 0.96 -2.12 17.02
CA LYS A 69 2.26 -2.78 17.19
C LYS A 69 2.10 -4.27 17.46
N GLN A 70 3.19 -5.02 17.26
CA GLN A 70 3.22 -6.42 17.61
C GLN A 70 3.08 -6.61 19.13
N ASN A 71 2.34 -7.64 19.53
CA ASN A 71 1.96 -7.99 20.90
C ASN A 71 1.02 -6.99 21.60
N ASP A 72 0.44 -6.04 20.86
CA ASP A 72 -0.58 -5.17 21.40
C ASP A 72 -1.91 -5.91 21.59
N VAL A 73 -2.74 -5.44 22.52
CA VAL A 73 -4.05 -6.04 22.83
C VAL A 73 -5.14 -5.21 22.15
N LEU A 74 -5.85 -5.83 21.21
CA LEU A 74 -6.90 -5.18 20.43
C LEU A 74 -8.29 -5.62 20.91
N ASP A 75 -9.22 -4.68 20.99
CA ASP A 75 -10.64 -4.95 21.16
C ASP A 75 -11.25 -5.40 19.81
N LEU A 76 -11.85 -6.58 19.79
CA LEU A 76 -12.35 -7.24 18.60
C LEU A 76 -13.89 -7.14 18.44
N ASN A 77 -14.60 -6.50 19.37
CA ASN A 77 -16.07 -6.53 19.41
C ASN A 77 -16.75 -5.98 18.13
N ASN A 78 -16.13 -5.00 17.46
CA ASN A 78 -16.65 -4.38 16.24
C ASN A 78 -15.76 -4.64 15.01
N SER A 79 -14.83 -5.59 15.10
CA SER A 79 -13.88 -5.90 14.03
C SER A 79 -14.40 -7.03 13.15
N ASP A 80 -14.26 -6.88 11.82
CA ASP A 80 -14.54 -7.97 10.87
C ASP A 80 -13.40 -9.00 10.94
N LEU A 81 -13.65 -10.10 11.66
CA LEU A 81 -12.70 -11.18 11.91
C LEU A 81 -12.86 -12.31 10.91
N ILE A 82 -11.76 -12.69 10.27
CA ILE A 82 -11.72 -13.87 9.41
C ILE A 82 -10.76 -14.90 10.00
N ALA A 83 -11.29 -16.03 10.47
CA ALA A 83 -10.47 -17.13 10.95
C ALA A 83 -9.67 -17.76 9.79
N CYS A 84 -8.38 -17.96 10.01
CA CYS A 84 -7.49 -18.57 9.02
C CYS A 84 -6.40 -19.39 9.70
N THR A 85 -5.93 -20.42 9.01
CA THR A 85 -4.75 -21.20 9.42
C THR A 85 -3.57 -20.73 8.61
N VAL A 86 -2.55 -20.19 9.30
CA VAL A 86 -1.34 -19.69 8.69
C VAL A 86 -0.32 -20.83 8.63
N HIS A 87 0.13 -21.15 7.42
CA HIS A 87 1.17 -22.13 7.16
C HIS A 87 2.50 -21.41 7.00
N LEU A 88 3.27 -21.31 8.09
CA LEU A 88 4.60 -20.74 8.08
C LEU A 88 5.63 -21.86 8.23
N LYS A 89 6.36 -22.14 7.14
CA LYS A 89 7.26 -23.30 7.04
C LYS A 89 6.48 -24.59 7.34
N GLU A 90 6.68 -25.19 8.52
CA GLU A 90 6.06 -26.45 8.95
C GLU A 90 5.02 -26.26 10.06
N LYS A 91 4.87 -25.05 10.62
CA LYS A 91 3.90 -24.78 11.68
C LYS A 91 2.57 -24.35 11.08
N LYS A 92 1.49 -24.89 11.65
CA LYS A 92 0.11 -24.52 11.35
C LYS A 92 -0.45 -23.81 12.57
N ASP A 93 -0.57 -22.49 12.47
CA ASP A 93 -1.11 -21.67 13.55
C ASP A 93 -2.49 -21.17 13.14
N ARG A 94 -3.52 -21.44 13.96
CA ARG A 94 -4.84 -20.84 13.76
C ARG A 94 -4.80 -19.40 14.29
N ARG A 95 -5.17 -18.44 13.44
CA ARG A 95 -5.16 -17.00 13.74
C ARG A 95 -6.42 -16.34 13.17
N PHE A 96 -6.69 -15.11 13.60
CA PHE A 96 -7.72 -14.26 13.02
C PHE A 96 -7.07 -13.15 12.22
N LEU A 97 -7.51 -12.98 10.99
CA LEU A 97 -7.15 -11.87 10.12
C LEU A 97 -8.10 -10.70 10.37
N VAL A 98 -7.53 -9.54 10.68
CA VAL A 98 -8.20 -8.25 10.79
C VAL A 98 -7.59 -7.28 9.77
N THR A 99 -8.45 -6.57 9.06
CA THR A 99 -8.07 -5.56 8.08
C THR A 99 -8.36 -4.17 8.68
N ASP A 100 -7.32 -3.40 8.93
CA ASP A 100 -7.40 -1.99 9.33
C ASP A 100 -7.22 -1.08 8.08
N PRO A 101 -7.69 0.18 8.05
CA PRO A 101 -7.54 1.05 6.87
C PRO A 101 -6.11 1.23 6.39
N MET A 102 -5.10 1.10 7.27
CA MET A 102 -3.69 1.21 6.92
C MET A 102 -2.91 -0.10 7.09
N GLN A 103 -3.42 -1.08 7.84
CA GLN A 103 -2.65 -2.25 8.26
C GLN A 103 -3.34 -3.59 8.02
N PHE A 104 -2.51 -4.58 7.76
CA PHE A 104 -2.82 -6.00 7.81
C PHE A 104 -2.44 -6.53 9.19
N ILE A 105 -3.36 -7.20 9.88
CA ILE A 105 -3.15 -7.62 11.27
C ILE A 105 -3.56 -9.09 11.44
N LEU A 106 -2.69 -9.89 12.05
CA LEU A 106 -2.98 -11.25 12.50
C LEU A 106 -3.00 -11.31 14.03
N ILE A 107 -4.07 -11.88 14.55
CA ILE A 107 -4.40 -11.85 15.97
C ILE A 107 -4.59 -13.29 16.47
N GLU A 108 -4.11 -13.55 17.68
CA GLU A 108 -4.47 -14.73 18.46
C GLU A 108 -5.53 -14.32 19.51
N PRO A 109 -6.62 -15.06 19.70
CA PRO A 109 -7.64 -14.72 20.70
C PRO A 109 -7.03 -14.77 22.11
N ASP A 110 -7.36 -13.79 22.95
CA ASP A 110 -6.91 -13.79 24.35
C ASP A 110 -7.76 -14.78 25.16
N VAL A 111 -7.09 -15.70 25.87
CA VAL A 111 -7.75 -16.66 26.78
C VAL A 111 -8.31 -15.98 28.04
N LYS A 112 -7.81 -14.80 28.40
CA LYS A 112 -8.18 -14.11 29.65
C LYS A 112 -9.42 -13.24 29.52
N ARG A 113 -9.70 -12.71 28.33
CA ARG A 113 -10.79 -11.74 28.09
C ARG A 113 -11.49 -12.05 26.77
N LEU A 114 -12.77 -12.40 26.84
CA LEU A 114 -13.60 -12.59 25.66
C LEU A 114 -13.71 -11.28 24.87
N GLY A 115 -13.61 -11.34 23.55
CA GLY A 115 -13.65 -10.15 22.68
C GLY A 115 -12.31 -9.40 22.56
N TRP A 116 -11.25 -9.85 23.23
CA TRP A 116 -9.91 -9.29 23.08
C TRP A 116 -9.00 -10.25 22.33
N GLY A 117 -8.00 -9.70 21.64
CA GLY A 117 -6.97 -10.51 20.99
C GLY A 117 -5.61 -9.86 21.01
N ILE A 118 -4.58 -10.68 20.94
CA ILE A 118 -3.18 -10.26 20.97
C ILE A 118 -2.63 -10.29 19.55
N VAL A 119 -2.08 -9.16 19.10
CA VAL A 119 -1.51 -9.01 17.76
C VAL A 119 -0.22 -9.83 17.64
N LYS A 120 -0.20 -10.83 16.77
CA LYS A 120 1.00 -11.63 16.49
C LYS A 120 1.83 -11.10 15.34
N PHE A 121 1.18 -10.47 14.38
CA PHE A 121 1.85 -9.90 13.22
C PHE A 121 1.03 -8.72 12.70
N CYS A 122 1.71 -7.63 12.36
CA CYS A 122 1.09 -6.44 11.80
C CYS A 122 2.03 -5.82 10.77
N ASP A 123 1.50 -5.45 9.61
CA ASP A 123 2.27 -4.74 8.59
C ASP A 123 1.38 -3.80 7.76
N LEU A 124 1.97 -2.97 6.91
CA LEU A 124 1.23 -1.99 6.11
C LEU A 124 0.49 -2.66 4.96
N MET A 125 -0.77 -2.26 4.76
CA MET A 125 -1.63 -2.81 3.73
C MET A 125 -1.05 -2.63 2.31
N GLN A 126 -0.34 -1.52 2.05
CA GLN A 126 0.26 -1.21 0.74
C GLN A 126 1.29 -2.27 0.27
N ASP A 127 1.90 -2.97 1.21
CA ASP A 127 3.00 -3.92 0.97
C ASP A 127 2.49 -5.36 0.85
N VAL A 128 1.19 -5.56 1.07
CA VAL A 128 0.50 -6.85 0.95
C VAL A 128 0.22 -7.18 -0.52
N GLU A 129 0.59 -8.38 -0.92
CA GLU A 129 0.25 -9.02 -2.18
C GLU A 129 -0.52 -10.31 -1.90
N VAL A 130 -1.61 -10.52 -2.64
CA VAL A 130 -2.50 -11.66 -2.47
C VAL A 130 -2.60 -12.40 -3.80
N ALA A 131 -2.25 -13.67 -3.78
CA ALA A 131 -2.40 -14.59 -4.90
C ALA A 131 -3.33 -15.74 -4.52
N ASN A 132 -4.09 -16.24 -5.50
CA ASN A 132 -4.88 -17.45 -5.30
C ASN A 132 -3.99 -18.67 -5.38
N ASP A 133 -4.26 -19.65 -4.52
CA ASP A 133 -3.70 -20.98 -4.72
C ASP A 133 -4.39 -21.67 -5.91
N LYS A 134 -3.62 -22.44 -6.67
CA LYS A 134 -4.12 -23.19 -7.84
C LYS A 134 -4.70 -24.54 -7.44
N GLU A 135 -4.23 -25.10 -6.32
CA GLU A 135 -4.58 -26.45 -5.88
C GLU A 135 -5.75 -26.45 -4.90
N ASP A 136 -5.94 -25.37 -4.13
CA ASP A 136 -6.98 -25.28 -3.10
C ASP A 136 -7.73 -23.95 -3.18
N THR A 137 -9.02 -24.01 -3.48
CA THR A 137 -9.89 -22.83 -3.58
C THR A 137 -10.11 -22.15 -2.23
N ARG A 138 -9.86 -22.86 -1.12
CA ARG A 138 -9.95 -22.31 0.25
C ARG A 138 -8.63 -21.70 0.73
N SER A 139 -7.62 -21.63 -0.12
CA SER A 139 -6.30 -21.14 0.24
C SER A 139 -5.89 -19.90 -0.55
N LEU A 140 -5.24 -18.96 0.16
CA LEU A 140 -4.59 -17.80 -0.43
C LEU A 140 -3.10 -17.81 -0.11
N HIS A 141 -2.30 -17.38 -1.06
CA HIS A 141 -0.89 -17.11 -0.85
C HIS A 141 -0.71 -15.61 -0.60
N ILE A 142 -0.29 -15.25 0.60
CA ILE A 142 -0.10 -13.85 0.99
C ILE A 142 1.39 -13.59 1.15
N THR A 143 1.87 -12.60 0.42
CA THR A 143 3.26 -12.12 0.47
C THR A 143 3.27 -10.66 0.92
N ILE A 144 4.12 -10.32 1.89
CA ILE A 144 4.30 -8.95 2.36
C ILE A 144 5.73 -8.55 2.07
N HIS A 145 5.89 -7.54 1.23
CA HIS A 145 7.20 -7.07 0.78
C HIS A 145 7.78 -6.04 1.74
N LYS A 146 9.12 -5.99 1.82
CA LYS A 146 9.78 -4.91 2.58
C LYS A 146 9.63 -3.61 1.80
N PRO A 147 9.32 -2.47 2.45
CA PRO A 147 9.26 -1.18 1.76
C PRO A 147 10.59 -0.93 1.05
N VAL A 148 10.52 -0.74 -0.26
CA VAL A 148 11.68 -0.70 -1.15
C VAL A 148 12.42 0.62 -0.92
N SER A 149 13.40 0.64 -0.02
CA SER A 149 14.23 1.81 0.23
C SER A 149 15.29 2.03 -0.85
N ASN A 150 15.57 1.03 -1.68
CA ASN A 150 16.56 1.15 -2.75
C ASN A 150 16.23 0.17 -3.90
N ALA A 151 15.99 0.70 -5.11
CA ALA A 151 15.67 -0.09 -6.30
C ALA A 151 16.87 -0.92 -6.82
N TYR A 152 18.08 -0.67 -6.30
CA TYR A 152 19.33 -1.30 -6.72
C TYR A 152 19.59 -2.68 -6.10
N VAL A 153 18.91 -3.05 -5.01
CA VAL A 153 19.05 -4.38 -4.41
C VAL A 153 18.00 -5.30 -5.02
N LYS A 154 18.41 -6.12 -6.00
CA LYS A 154 17.60 -7.23 -6.49
C LYS A 154 17.22 -8.11 -5.29
N SER A 155 15.92 -8.14 -4.98
CA SER A 155 15.27 -9.06 -4.05
C SER A 155 15.71 -8.93 -2.58
N ASN A 156 15.19 -7.93 -1.87
CA ASN A 156 14.99 -8.13 -0.43
C ASN A 156 13.97 -9.27 -0.26
N PRO A 157 14.27 -10.30 0.56
CA PRO A 157 13.32 -11.36 0.82
C PRO A 157 12.03 -10.75 1.43
N PRO A 158 10.85 -11.27 1.08
CA PRO A 158 9.59 -10.79 1.64
C PRO A 158 9.59 -10.99 3.17
N ILE A 159 8.98 -10.05 3.88
CA ILE A 159 8.82 -10.09 5.35
C ILE A 159 7.96 -11.28 5.74
N LEU A 160 6.89 -11.50 4.97
CA LEU A 160 6.00 -12.63 5.13
C LEU A 160 5.79 -13.26 3.76
N ASN A 161 5.90 -14.57 3.69
CA ASN A 161 5.47 -15.36 2.56
C ASN A 161 4.88 -16.65 3.14
N ALA A 162 3.56 -16.76 3.13
CA ALA A 162 2.86 -17.87 3.76
C ALA A 162 1.55 -18.20 3.02
N LYS A 163 1.16 -19.47 3.12
CA LYS A 163 -0.15 -19.95 2.68
C LYS A 163 -1.15 -19.79 3.82
N PHE A 164 -2.30 -19.22 3.52
CA PHE A 164 -3.41 -19.00 4.43
C PHE A 164 -4.56 -19.87 4.00
N THR A 165 -4.92 -20.86 4.81
CA THR A 165 -6.05 -21.75 4.55
C THR A 165 -7.24 -21.29 5.37
N PHE A 166 -8.40 -21.16 4.74
CA PHE A 166 -9.64 -20.74 5.37
C PHE A 166 -10.59 -21.93 5.54
N ASP A 167 -11.54 -21.81 6.46
CA ASP A 167 -12.49 -22.90 6.77
C ASP A 167 -13.34 -23.26 5.53
N ASP A 168 -13.74 -22.26 4.75
CA ASP A 168 -14.54 -22.40 3.53
C ASP A 168 -14.10 -21.40 2.42
N HIS A 169 -14.60 -21.61 1.20
CA HIS A 169 -14.29 -20.77 0.05
C HIS A 169 -14.87 -19.35 0.18
N ILE A 170 -15.99 -19.19 0.88
CA ILE A 170 -16.62 -17.88 1.09
C ILE A 170 -15.70 -17.02 1.96
N ARG A 171 -15.20 -17.55 3.07
CA ARG A 171 -14.22 -16.91 3.97
C ARG A 171 -12.92 -16.57 3.25
N CYS A 172 -12.42 -17.48 2.41
CA CYS A 172 -11.27 -17.24 1.54
C CYS A 172 -11.51 -16.03 0.62
N MET A 173 -12.65 -16.01 -0.09
CA MET A 173 -13.00 -14.92 -0.99
C MET A 173 -13.24 -13.60 -0.26
N THR A 174 -13.89 -13.62 0.91
CA THR A 174 -14.07 -12.43 1.76
C THR A 174 -12.71 -11.88 2.19
N ALA A 175 -11.77 -12.73 2.63
CA ALA A 175 -10.42 -12.29 2.97
C ALA A 175 -9.73 -11.63 1.78
N LYS A 176 -9.76 -12.26 0.60
CA LYS A 176 -9.18 -11.70 -0.61
C LYS A 176 -9.78 -10.33 -0.96
N GLN A 177 -11.10 -10.20 -0.86
CA GLN A 177 -11.80 -8.94 -1.14
C GLN A 177 -11.45 -7.86 -0.12
N ASN A 178 -11.44 -8.19 1.18
CA ASN A 178 -11.09 -7.26 2.24
C ASN A 178 -9.66 -6.75 2.10
N LEU A 179 -8.70 -7.62 1.76
CA LEU A 179 -7.32 -7.22 1.48
C LEU A 179 -7.20 -6.37 0.22
N SER A 180 -7.89 -6.73 -0.86
CA SER A 180 -7.87 -5.96 -2.12
C SER A 180 -8.48 -4.56 -1.95
N LYS A 181 -9.63 -4.47 -1.27
CA LYS A 181 -10.29 -3.20 -0.92
C LYS A 181 -9.47 -2.41 0.09
N GLY A 182 -8.88 -3.06 1.08
CA GLY A 182 -7.99 -2.45 2.06
C GLY A 182 -6.80 -1.77 1.39
N ARG A 183 -6.16 -2.42 0.42
CA ARG A 183 -5.07 -1.83 -0.39
C ARG A 183 -5.51 -0.60 -1.15
N LEU A 184 -6.67 -0.66 -1.81
CA LEU A 184 -7.22 0.48 -2.54
C LEU A 184 -7.53 1.65 -1.59
N ARG A 185 -8.17 1.36 -0.46
CA ARG A 185 -8.49 2.35 0.57
C ARG A 185 -7.22 2.97 1.15
N ALA A 186 -6.20 2.16 1.42
CA ALA A 186 -4.93 2.64 1.92
C ALA A 186 -4.25 3.61 0.93
N ARG A 187 -4.29 3.25 -0.36
CA ARG A 187 -3.81 4.12 -1.44
C ARG A 187 -4.61 5.42 -1.52
N GLN A 188 -5.93 5.36 -1.43
CA GLN A 188 -6.80 6.54 -1.48
C GLN A 188 -6.54 7.49 -0.31
N ILE A 189 -6.40 6.98 0.91
CA ILE A 189 -6.06 7.79 2.09
C ILE A 189 -4.72 8.51 1.88
N LYS A 190 -3.70 7.81 1.38
CA LYS A 190 -2.38 8.41 1.10
C LYS A 190 -2.46 9.44 -0.02
N LEU A 191 -3.19 9.15 -1.09
CA LEU A 191 -3.37 10.06 -2.20
C LEU A 191 -4.10 11.33 -1.76
N SER A 192 -5.15 11.20 -0.93
CA SER A 192 -5.89 12.33 -0.38
C SER A 192 -5.01 13.25 0.46
N LYS A 193 -4.10 12.68 1.28
CA LYS A 193 -3.08 13.47 2.00
C LYS A 193 -2.08 14.14 1.07
N ILE A 194 -1.67 13.47 -0.01
CA ILE A 194 -0.79 14.08 -1.01
C ILE A 194 -1.51 15.25 -1.70
N THR A 195 -2.78 15.09 -2.07
CA THR A 195 -3.55 16.17 -2.71
C THR A 195 -3.76 17.36 -1.78
N SER A 196 -3.93 17.15 -0.48
CA SER A 196 -4.01 18.25 0.50
C SER A 196 -2.68 18.97 0.66
N ILE A 197 -1.54 18.27 0.59
CA ILE A 197 -0.22 18.93 0.59
C ILE A 197 0.05 19.71 -0.71
N LEU A 198 -0.53 19.24 -1.82
CA LEU A 198 -0.39 19.87 -3.14
C LEU A 198 -1.41 20.97 -3.41
N ASP A 199 -2.34 21.25 -2.47
CA ASP A 199 -3.45 22.20 -2.64
C ASP A 199 -4.25 22.00 -3.94
N ILE A 200 -4.38 20.74 -4.39
CA ILE A 200 -5.14 20.43 -5.61
C ILE A 200 -6.64 20.43 -5.24
N PRO A 201 -7.50 21.22 -5.92
CA PRO A 201 -8.93 21.19 -5.67
C PRO A 201 -9.47 19.81 -6.02
N THR A 202 -9.89 19.06 -5.00
CA THR A 202 -10.55 17.76 -5.19
C THR A 202 -11.97 18.03 -5.69
N THR A 203 -12.24 17.76 -6.96
CA THR A 203 -13.62 17.69 -7.47
C THR A 203 -14.29 16.46 -6.84
N THR A 204 -14.84 16.62 -5.64
CA THR A 204 -15.70 15.62 -5.02
C THR A 204 -17.02 15.62 -5.80
N THR A 205 -17.16 14.74 -6.79
CA THR A 205 -18.48 14.38 -7.32
C THR A 205 -19.15 13.51 -6.25
N THR A 206 -19.67 14.15 -5.23
CA THR A 206 -20.53 13.55 -4.23
C THR A 206 -21.89 13.35 -4.89
N THR A 207 -22.21 12.13 -5.31
CA THR A 207 -23.59 11.74 -5.60
C THR A 207 -24.37 11.75 -4.29
N SER A 208 -24.86 12.92 -3.90
CA SER A 208 -25.92 13.07 -2.91
C SER A 208 -27.22 12.58 -3.54
N THR A 209 -27.59 11.34 -3.28
CA THR A 209 -28.95 10.84 -3.53
C THR A 209 -29.90 11.49 -2.53
N THR A 210 -30.55 12.57 -2.94
CA THR A 210 -31.81 13.02 -2.33
C THR A 210 -32.96 12.23 -2.96
N THR A 211 -33.70 11.55 -2.10
CA THR A 211 -35.02 10.94 -2.28
C THR A 211 -35.98 11.78 -3.13
N THR A 212 -36.67 11.17 -4.10
CA THR A 212 -38.10 11.38 -4.44
C THR A 212 -38.57 10.30 -5.46
N THR A 213 -39.55 9.50 -5.04
CA THR A 213 -40.58 8.67 -5.74
C THR A 213 -40.42 8.14 -7.19
N ALA A 214 -40.73 6.84 -7.31
CA ALA A 214 -40.84 5.87 -8.43
C ALA A 214 -41.65 6.27 -9.71
N PRO A 215 -41.89 5.35 -10.69
CA PRO A 215 -40.96 4.54 -11.50
C PRO A 215 -41.32 4.55 -13.02
N THR A 216 -40.35 4.64 -13.96
CA THR A 216 -40.62 4.22 -15.36
C THR A 216 -39.36 3.76 -16.09
N ASN A 217 -39.43 2.56 -16.66
CA ASN A 217 -38.53 2.00 -17.66
C ASN A 217 -38.30 2.96 -18.84
N GLN A 218 -37.05 3.31 -19.12
CA GLN A 218 -36.59 3.55 -20.49
C GLN A 218 -35.14 3.07 -20.64
N PHE A 219 -34.98 2.03 -21.46
CA PHE A 219 -33.73 1.74 -22.16
C PHE A 219 -33.31 2.98 -22.95
N ASN A 220 -32.06 3.41 -22.80
CA ASN A 220 -31.33 4.06 -23.88
C ASN A 220 -29.83 3.84 -23.72
N TYR A 221 -29.26 3.24 -24.77
CA TYR A 221 -27.84 3.09 -25.00
C TYR A 221 -27.21 4.44 -25.32
N LEU A 222 -26.08 4.76 -24.70
CA LEU A 222 -25.02 5.53 -25.36
C LEU A 222 -23.65 5.02 -24.91
N THR A 223 -23.08 4.31 -25.86
CA THR A 223 -21.67 3.95 -26.05
C THR A 223 -20.72 5.13 -25.83
N SER A 224 -19.63 4.90 -25.09
CA SER A 224 -18.35 5.57 -25.37
C SER A 224 -17.16 4.68 -24.94
N ALA A 225 -16.48 4.20 -25.99
CA ALA A 225 -15.06 3.85 -26.10
C ALA A 225 -14.32 3.29 -24.88
N THR A 226 -14.19 1.97 -24.88
CA THR A 226 -13.10 1.22 -24.27
C THR A 226 -11.74 1.74 -24.76
N THR A 227 -10.93 2.32 -23.87
CA THR A 227 -9.46 2.29 -24.01
C THR A 227 -8.90 1.54 -22.81
N THR A 228 -8.67 0.26 -23.03
CA THR A 228 -7.95 -0.64 -22.12
C THR A 228 -6.48 -0.24 -22.12
N TYR A 229 -6.03 0.49 -21.10
CA TYR A 229 -4.59 0.63 -20.81
C TYR A 229 -4.31 0.07 -19.40
N SER A 230 -3.68 -1.10 -19.43
CA SER A 230 -3.04 -1.89 -18.36
C SER A 230 -2.88 -1.20 -16.99
N GLN A 231 -3.85 -1.45 -16.10
CA GLN A 231 -3.76 -1.16 -14.66
C GLN A 231 -2.65 -1.94 -13.92
N HIS A 232 -1.92 -2.83 -14.60
CA HIS A 232 -0.89 -3.67 -13.99
C HIS A 232 0.47 -2.99 -13.79
N GLN A 233 0.76 -1.86 -14.46
CA GLN A 233 2.09 -1.23 -14.41
C GLN A 233 2.17 -0.09 -13.36
N LEU A 234 1.05 0.59 -13.08
CA LEU A 234 1.02 1.74 -12.15
C LEU A 234 1.01 1.34 -10.66
N GLY A 235 0.93 0.04 -10.37
CA GLY A 235 0.82 -0.49 -9.00
C GLY A 235 2.16 -0.62 -8.26
N LYS A 236 3.27 -0.82 -8.97
CA LYS A 236 4.59 -1.05 -8.37
C LYS A 236 5.38 0.24 -8.09
N ASP A 237 5.10 1.30 -8.84
CA ASP A 237 5.87 2.56 -8.80
C ASP A 237 5.52 3.50 -7.63
N PHE A 238 4.34 3.36 -7.03
CA PHE A 238 3.91 4.24 -5.93
C PHE A 238 4.52 3.85 -4.58
N ASN A 239 4.92 2.59 -4.39
CA ASN A 239 5.62 2.17 -3.16
C ASN A 239 7.03 2.80 -3.05
N LEU A 240 7.57 3.34 -4.14
CA LEU A 240 8.87 4.02 -4.17
C LEU A 240 8.82 5.49 -3.69
N ILE A 241 7.65 6.02 -3.34
CA ILE A 241 7.46 7.41 -2.89
C ILE A 241 7.51 7.52 -1.35
N ILE A 242 7.48 6.38 -0.63
CA ILE A 242 7.55 6.35 0.83
C ILE A 242 8.96 5.94 1.25
N VAL A 243 9.95 6.76 0.92
CA VAL A 243 11.26 6.65 1.56
C VAL A 243 11.12 7.25 2.95
N ARG A 244 11.23 6.39 3.97
CA ARG A 244 11.41 6.80 5.36
C ARG A 244 12.69 7.63 5.44
N ASN A 245 12.62 8.80 6.07
CA ASN A 245 13.79 9.42 6.68
C ASN A 245 14.37 8.39 7.67
N SER A 246 15.51 7.80 7.34
CA SER A 246 16.36 7.18 8.35
C SER A 246 17.30 8.28 8.85
N PRO A 247 17.34 8.58 10.15
CA PRO A 247 18.50 9.25 10.72
C PRO A 247 19.61 8.22 10.67
N VAL A 248 20.72 8.52 9.98
CA VAL A 248 21.97 7.81 10.25
C VAL A 248 22.74 8.71 11.17
N GLU A 249 22.68 8.31 12.44
CA GLU A 249 23.54 8.71 13.53
C GLU A 249 25.00 8.78 13.05
N GLN A 250 25.59 9.96 13.20
CA GLN A 250 27.04 10.10 13.34
C GLN A 250 27.39 9.74 14.77
N SER A 251 27.93 8.53 14.99
CA SER A 251 28.86 8.26 16.08
C SER A 251 29.49 6.88 15.92
N LEU A 252 30.82 6.92 15.76
CA LEU A 252 31.84 5.85 15.75
C LEU A 252 32.01 5.04 14.46
#